data_AF-A0AAD7DL81-F1
#
_entry.id   AF-A0AAD7DL81-F1
#
_cell.length_a   1.000
_cell.length_b   1.000
_cell.length_c   1.000
_cell.angle_alpha   90.00
_cell.angle_beta   90.00
_cell.angle_gamma   90.00
#
_symmetry.space_group_name_H-M   'P 1'
#
loop_
_entity.id
_entity.type
_entity.pdbx_description
1 polymer ?
#
loop_
_entity_poly.entity_id
_entity_poly.type
_entity_poly.pdbx_seq_one_letter_code
_entity_poly.pdbx_strand_id
1 'polypeptide(L)' 'YFAGKPKWSTAEIPDLSGKVAIVTGGNSGIGRETVKALVKHTAKVYILARNCKSARK' A
#
# COMPACT_ATOMS: atom_id res chain seq x y z
N TYR A 1 2.28 -2.44 -29.19
CA TYR A 1 1.00 -2.89 -28.64
C TYR A 1 0.74 -2.12 -27.36
N PHE A 2 -0.18 -1.17 -27.34
CA PHE A 2 -0.61 -0.52 -26.09
C PHE A 2 -1.85 -1.26 -25.62
N ALA A 3 -1.73 -2.01 -24.52
CA ALA A 3 -2.92 -2.43 -23.79
C ALA A 3 -3.69 -1.15 -23.44
N GLY A 4 -4.98 -1.10 -23.78
CA GLY A 4 -5.83 0.08 -23.55
C GLY A 4 -5.81 0.54 -22.08
N LYS A 5 -6.52 1.64 -21.80
CA LYS A 5 -6.54 2.23 -20.45
C LYS A 5 -6.87 1.16 -19.39
N PRO A 6 -6.14 1.12 -18.25
CA PRO A 6 -6.41 0.15 -17.21
C PRO A 6 -7.84 0.33 -16.71
N LYS A 7 -8.57 -0.79 -16.60
CA LYS A 7 -9.96 -0.80 -16.13
C LYS A 7 -10.08 -0.61 -14.61
N TRP A 8 -9.00 -0.84 -13.87
CA TRP A 8 -8.97 -0.78 -12.40
C TRP A 8 -7.96 0.25 -11.91
N SER A 9 -8.30 0.92 -10.82
CA SER A 9 -7.50 1.95 -10.17
C SER A 9 -7.54 1.81 -8.64
N THR A 10 -6.63 2.52 -7.94
CA THR A 10 -6.60 2.53 -6.47
C THR A 10 -7.84 3.13 -5.80
N ALA A 11 -8.70 3.81 -6.57
CA ALA A 11 -10.00 4.31 -6.11
C ALA A 11 -11.04 3.18 -5.96
N GLU A 12 -10.83 2.05 -6.64
CA GLU A 12 -11.73 0.89 -6.65
C GLU A 12 -11.30 -0.18 -5.64
N ILE A 13 -10.36 0.13 -4.76
CA ILE A 13 -10.05 -0.74 -3.62
C ILE A 13 -11.28 -0.71 -2.68
N PRO A 14 -11.82 -1.87 -2.28
CA PRO A 14 -12.95 -1.93 -1.37
C PRO A 14 -12.53 -1.51 0.04
N ASP A 15 -13.51 -1.25 0.93
CA ASP A 15 -13.23 -1.03 2.34
C ASP A 15 -12.49 -2.23 2.96
N LEU A 16 -11.37 -1.95 3.61
CA LEU A 16 -10.50 -2.94 4.24
C LEU A 16 -10.57 -2.87 5.77
N SER A 17 -11.60 -2.22 6.32
CA SER A 17 -11.87 -2.21 7.76
C SER A 17 -11.80 -3.62 8.36
N GLY A 18 -11.03 -3.75 9.45
CA GLY A 18 -10.81 -5.03 10.14
C GLY A 18 -9.82 -5.98 9.46
N LYS A 19 -9.27 -5.62 8.30
CA LYS A 19 -8.18 -6.37 7.66
C LYS A 19 -6.81 -5.87 8.11
N VAL A 20 -5.87 -6.80 8.18
CA VAL A 20 -4.47 -6.52 8.49
C VAL A 20 -3.62 -6.86 7.27
N ALA A 21 -2.80 -5.92 6.82
CA ALA A 21 -1.86 -6.09 5.73
C ALA A 21 -0.42 -5.89 6.21
N ILE A 22 0.50 -6.71 5.72
CA ILE A 22 1.94 -6.56 5.95
C ILE A 22 2.58 -6.16 4.63
N VAL A 23 3.32 -5.04 4.63
CA VAL A 23 4.03 -4.55 3.45
C VAL A 23 5.53 -4.54 3.70
N THR A 24 6.26 -5.39 3.00
CA THR A 24 7.73 -5.39 2.97
C THR A 24 8.24 -4.31 2.02
N GLY A 25 9.16 -3.46 2.48
CA GLY A 25 9.70 -2.37 1.67
C GLY A 25 8.76 -1.16 1.53
N GLY A 26 7.77 -1.02 2.42
CA GLY A 26 6.75 0.06 2.37
C GLY A 26 7.26 1.48 2.65
N ASN A 27 8.57 1.69 2.80
CA ASN A 27 9.15 2.99 3.11
C ASN A 27 9.42 3.87 1.86
N SER A 28 9.47 3.30 0.65
CA SER A 28 9.83 4.06 -0.56
C SER A 28 9.22 3.49 -1.82
N GLY A 29 9.21 4.32 -2.88
CA GLY A 29 8.76 3.93 -4.21
C GLY A 29 7.35 3.35 -4.21
N ILE A 30 7.18 2.24 -4.92
CA ILE A 30 5.88 1.56 -5.06
C ILE A 30 5.34 1.12 -3.70
N GLY A 31 6.18 0.56 -2.82
CA GLY A 31 5.75 0.10 -1.50
C GLY A 31 5.13 1.20 -0.65
N ARG A 32 5.64 2.44 -0.73
CA ARG A 32 5.07 3.59 -0.02
C ARG A 32 3.68 3.94 -0.54
N GLU A 33 3.48 3.97 -1.85
CA GLU A 33 2.17 4.24 -2.44
C GLU A 33 1.18 3.09 -2.16
N THR A 34 1.66 1.84 -2.11
CA THR A 34 0.85 0.69 -1.69
C THR A 34 0.35 0.86 -0.26
N VAL A 35 1.23 1.20 0.71
CA VAL A 35 0.83 1.46 2.10
C VAL A 35 -0.19 2.59 2.15
N LYS A 36 0.06 3.69 1.43
CA LYS A 36 -0.84 4.85 1.39
C LYS A 36 -2.23 4.49 0.86
N ALA A 37 -2.31 3.67 -0.18
CA ALA A 37 -3.59 3.19 -0.70
C ALA A 37 -4.31 2.31 0.33
N LEU A 38 -3.61 1.35 0.95
CA LEU A 38 -4.20 0.45 1.94
C LEU A 38 -4.72 1.19 3.18
N VAL A 39 -3.95 2.15 3.72
CA VAL A 39 -4.36 2.95 4.89
C VAL A 39 -5.55 3.85 4.56
N LYS A 40 -5.61 4.42 3.35
CA LYS A 40 -6.77 5.22 2.89
C LYS A 40 -8.08 4.44 2.90
N HIS A 41 -8.01 3.13 2.73
CA HIS A 41 -9.15 2.21 2.75
C HIS A 41 -9.31 1.49 4.09
N THR A 42 -8.86 2.10 5.19
CA THR A 42 -9.08 1.65 6.58
C THR A 42 -8.41 0.31 6.93
N ALA A 43 -7.45 -0.17 6.13
CA ALA A 43 -6.66 -1.33 6.51
C ALA A 43 -5.69 -0.98 7.64
N LYS A 44 -5.47 -1.93 8.57
CA LYS A 44 -4.34 -1.85 9.50
C LYS A 44 -3.09 -2.36 8.79
N VAL A 45 -2.10 -1.49 8.57
CA VAL A 45 -0.90 -1.82 7.81
C VAL A 45 0.35 -1.85 8.70
N TYR A 46 1.09 -2.96 8.64
CA TYR A 46 2.41 -3.08 9.23
C TYR A 46 3.48 -2.98 8.15
N ILE A 47 4.41 -2.05 8.33
CA ILE A 47 5.52 -1.83 7.39
C ILE A 47 6.74 -2.58 7.90
N LEU A 48 7.24 -3.51 7.10
CA LEU A 48 8.51 -4.18 7.36
C LEU A 48 9.60 -3.53 6.50
N ALA A 49 10.56 -2.89 7.15
CA ALA A 49 11.74 -2.34 6.49
C ALA A 49 13.00 -2.96 7.08
N ARG A 50 14.05 -3.07 6.24
CA ARG A 50 15.37 -3.59 6.64
C ARG A 50 16.06 -2.74 7.73
N ASN A 51 15.66 -1.48 7.90
CA ASN A 51 16.21 -0.56 8.89
C ASN A 51 15.05 0.11 9.67
N CYS A 52 15.06 -0.03 11.00
CA CYS A 52 14.07 0.59 11.88
C CYS A 52 14.01 2.13 11.76
N LYS A 53 15.13 2.81 11.45
CA LYS A 53 15.11 4.27 11.20
C LYS A 53 14.27 4.64 9.98
N SER A 54 14.23 3.76 8.99
CA SER A 54 13.42 3.95 7.78
C SER A 54 11.96 3.59 8.01
N ALA A 55 11.63 2.68 8.93
CA ALA A 55 10.25 2.28 9.20
C ALA A 55 9.41 3.30 10.00
N ARG A 56 10.07 4.25 10.70
CA ARG A 56 9.43 5.25 11.58
C ARG A 56 9.21 6.63 10.94
N LYS A 57 9.63 6.83 9.68
CA LYS A 57 9.40 8.08 8.94
C LYS A 57 7.99 8.12 8.36
#